data_AF-A0A928X176-F1
#
_entry.id   AF-A0A928X176-F1
#
_cell.length_a   1.000
_cell.length_b   1.000
_cell.length_c   1.000
_cell.angle_alpha   90.00
_cell.angle_beta   90.00
_cell.angle_gamma   90.00
#
_symmetry.space_group_name_H-M   'P 1'
#
loop_
_entity.id
_entity.type
_entity.pdbx_description
1 polymer ?
#
loop_
_entity_poly.entity_id
_entity_poly.type
_entity_poly.pdbx_seq_one_letter_code
_entity_poly.pdbx_strand_id
1 'polypeptide(L)'
;MANYSTDYDLAILGGSISSRLAACAAAQKGARVALIEPNWQVNDTVWYTWQALCHLESAHLESASNRKVVWSRLCEQWDYQREHGDYTALSPAVLRSQGIDVIREPTRFTPEQCLTLEHRQLKASRYLLTDGYGPGIPTSVVSSLGSKSRLYCHQLMELKDIPEQIAVVGQGATAVEWAYALSWVAYVTLISPSKRLLPAEDQDIQRLSEAQLRSLGIKILISDSLASDSFAGDRDTENQTARIKDEQWVFTPPVYGWENLGLEQLDVLPGVPIAVNQHLQTRCSAIYASGSSLGGENRPELTRQETAIALGNTLFGRRSSMHYERAFYSIHMLSPIGRWGLTERQARERYGHRVKIFQSCCLPVHADHVAQTNFCKLVTVEARIIGVHLMGKEAPALVTTLGNSPTMQAISQWEMAGSQPGTLFNAVSQSIAQWKSNRWNEGQWRRDWADNWFNIRRSM
;
A
#
# COMPACT_ATOMS: atom_id res chain seq x y z
N MET A 1 1.72 -21.16 -42.09
CA MET A 1 1.14 -20.61 -40.85
C MET A 1 1.84 -21.30 -39.69
N ALA A 2 2.50 -20.55 -38.81
CA ALA A 2 3.17 -21.17 -37.66
C ALA A 2 2.09 -21.70 -36.70
N ASN A 3 2.08 -23.01 -36.44
CA ASN A 3 1.26 -23.61 -35.39
C ASN A 3 1.87 -23.22 -34.04
N TYR A 4 1.41 -22.11 -33.46
CA TYR A 4 1.80 -21.73 -32.12
C TYR A 4 1.12 -22.65 -31.12
N SER A 5 1.87 -23.18 -30.14
CA SER A 5 1.33 -23.97 -29.04
C SER A 5 0.59 -23.15 -27.99
N THR A 6 0.61 -21.81 -28.11
CA THR A 6 -0.02 -20.85 -27.20
C THR A 6 -0.68 -19.70 -27.97
N ASP A 7 -1.85 -19.29 -27.52
CA ASP A 7 -2.65 -18.21 -28.12
C ASP A 7 -2.04 -16.84 -27.78
N TYR A 8 -1.53 -16.69 -26.56
CA TYR A 8 -0.95 -15.45 -26.04
C TYR A 8 0.47 -15.68 -25.52
N ASP A 9 1.26 -14.62 -25.51
CA ASP A 9 2.58 -14.62 -24.88
C ASP A 9 2.44 -14.35 -23.38
N LEU A 10 1.48 -13.49 -22.99
CA LEU A 10 1.17 -13.16 -21.61
C LEU A 10 -0.35 -13.04 -21.39
N ALA A 11 -0.88 -13.73 -20.39
CA ALA A 11 -2.20 -13.46 -19.84
C ALA A 11 -2.06 -12.77 -18.47
N ILE A 12 -2.69 -11.61 -18.30
CA ILE A 12 -2.70 -10.84 -17.06
C ILE A 12 -4.10 -10.98 -16.45
N LEU A 13 -4.19 -11.45 -15.21
CA LEU A 13 -5.46 -11.61 -14.50
C LEU A 13 -5.52 -10.57 -13.39
N GLY A 14 -6.52 -9.69 -13.46
CA GLY A 14 -6.72 -8.57 -12.55
C GLY A 14 -6.84 -7.26 -13.32
N GLY A 15 -7.80 -6.41 -12.95
CA GLY A 15 -8.13 -5.17 -13.65
C GLY A 15 -7.74 -3.91 -12.87
N SER A 16 -6.56 -3.86 -12.26
CA SER A 16 -6.04 -2.66 -11.61
C SER A 16 -5.35 -1.72 -12.60
N ILE A 17 -5.08 -0.49 -12.18
CA ILE A 17 -4.26 0.44 -12.97
C ILE A 17 -2.86 -0.16 -13.22
N SER A 18 -2.26 -0.81 -12.23
CA SER A 18 -0.95 -1.45 -12.40
C SER A 18 -0.98 -2.59 -13.42
N SER A 19 -2.05 -3.38 -13.45
CA SER A 19 -2.21 -4.48 -14.40
C SER A 19 -2.50 -4.00 -15.82
N ARG A 20 -3.32 -2.96 -15.98
CA ARG A 20 -3.60 -2.32 -17.27
C ARG A 20 -2.35 -1.64 -17.84
N LEU A 21 -1.60 -0.92 -17.02
CA LEU A 21 -0.29 -0.38 -17.41
C LEU A 21 0.69 -1.48 -17.79
N ALA A 22 0.69 -2.61 -17.08
CA ALA A 22 1.50 -3.76 -17.44
C ALA A 22 1.09 -4.39 -18.78
N ALA A 23 -0.21 -4.45 -19.06
CA ALA A 23 -0.74 -4.90 -20.35
C ALA A 23 -0.30 -3.98 -21.49
N CYS A 24 -0.42 -2.65 -21.30
CA CYS A 24 0.09 -1.65 -22.25
C CYS A 24 1.59 -1.83 -22.49
N ALA A 25 2.38 -1.93 -21.42
CA ALA A 25 3.83 -2.08 -21.52
C ALA A 25 4.24 -3.39 -22.21
N ALA A 26 3.50 -4.48 -21.99
CA ALA A 26 3.69 -5.75 -22.69
C ALA A 26 3.37 -5.64 -24.18
N ALA A 27 2.23 -5.06 -24.53
CA ALA A 27 1.80 -4.88 -25.92
C ALA A 27 2.76 -3.96 -26.70
N GLN A 28 3.23 -2.86 -26.08
CA GLN A 28 4.25 -1.97 -26.66
C GLN A 28 5.59 -2.69 -26.92
N LYS A 29 5.87 -3.78 -26.21
CA LYS A 29 7.04 -4.64 -26.42
C LYS A 29 6.79 -5.73 -27.47
N GLY A 30 5.62 -5.75 -28.11
CA GLY A 30 5.24 -6.69 -29.17
C GLY A 30 4.65 -8.01 -28.68
N ALA A 31 4.35 -8.15 -27.39
CA ALA A 31 3.72 -9.36 -26.86
C ALA A 31 2.23 -9.42 -27.24
N ARG A 32 1.73 -10.62 -27.54
CA ARG A 32 0.28 -10.89 -27.60
C ARG A 32 -0.25 -11.02 -26.17
N VAL A 33 -1.09 -10.07 -25.77
CA VAL A 33 -1.57 -9.94 -24.39
C VAL A 33 -3.07 -10.22 -24.30
N ALA A 34 -3.46 -11.08 -23.36
CA ALA A 34 -4.82 -11.16 -22.86
C ALA A 34 -4.88 -10.48 -21.49
N LEU A 35 -5.81 -9.55 -21.30
CA LEU A 35 -6.11 -8.95 -19.99
C LEU A 35 -7.47 -9.46 -19.53
N ILE A 36 -7.49 -10.20 -18.42
CA ILE A 36 -8.68 -10.80 -17.82
C ILE A 36 -9.10 -9.97 -16.61
N GLU A 37 -10.21 -9.27 -16.75
CA GLU A 37 -10.75 -8.34 -15.75
C GLU A 37 -12.28 -8.45 -15.64
N PRO A 38 -12.79 -9.51 -14.97
CA PRO A 38 -14.23 -9.71 -14.83
C PRO A 38 -14.91 -8.61 -14.02
N ASN A 39 -14.19 -8.01 -13.06
CA ASN A 39 -14.71 -7.01 -12.13
C ASN A 39 -14.10 -5.62 -12.39
N TRP A 40 -14.44 -5.05 -13.56
CA TRP A 40 -13.88 -3.84 -14.18
C TRP A 40 -13.76 -2.55 -13.31
N GLN A 41 -14.26 -2.47 -12.08
CA GLN A 41 -14.27 -1.20 -11.32
C GLN A 41 -13.74 -1.30 -9.88
N VAL A 42 -13.59 -2.51 -9.32
CA VAL A 42 -13.38 -2.66 -7.88
C VAL A 42 -12.08 -1.98 -7.40
N ASN A 43 -11.00 -2.11 -8.17
CA ASN A 43 -9.71 -1.52 -7.83
C ASN A 43 -9.58 -0.05 -8.24
N ASP A 44 -10.18 0.28 -9.38
CA ASP A 44 -10.30 1.66 -9.85
C ASP A 44 -11.00 2.50 -8.80
N THR A 45 -12.06 2.00 -8.16
CA THR A 45 -12.75 2.74 -7.10
C THR A 45 -11.85 2.98 -5.89
N VAL A 46 -11.07 2.00 -5.44
CA VAL A 46 -10.14 2.21 -4.31
C VAL A 46 -9.08 3.25 -4.66
N TRP A 47 -8.55 3.21 -5.88
CA TRP A 47 -7.57 4.18 -6.36
C TRP A 47 -8.14 5.59 -6.53
N TYR A 48 -9.31 5.74 -7.14
CA TYR A 48 -9.94 7.05 -7.32
C TYR A 48 -10.42 7.63 -6.00
N THR A 49 -10.87 6.80 -5.06
CA THR A 49 -11.12 7.29 -3.71
C THR A 49 -9.82 7.77 -3.08
N TRP A 50 -8.73 7.01 -3.20
CA TRP A 50 -7.42 7.47 -2.72
C TRP A 50 -7.02 8.82 -3.34
N GLN A 51 -7.17 9.00 -4.66
CA GLN A 51 -6.90 10.28 -5.33
C GLN A 51 -7.82 11.40 -4.81
N ALA A 52 -9.12 11.13 -4.70
CA ALA A 52 -10.11 12.08 -4.21
C ALA A 52 -9.77 12.53 -2.77
N LEU A 53 -9.33 11.61 -1.92
CA LEU A 53 -8.88 11.91 -0.56
C LEU A 53 -7.64 12.81 -0.55
N CYS A 54 -6.65 12.53 -1.41
CA CYS A 54 -5.47 13.39 -1.56
C CYS A 54 -5.85 14.81 -2.00
N HIS A 55 -6.85 14.95 -2.87
CA HIS A 55 -7.30 16.25 -3.35
C HIS A 55 -8.14 17.02 -2.34
N LEU A 56 -8.96 16.33 -1.53
CA LEU A 56 -9.69 16.97 -0.43
C LEU A 56 -8.75 17.53 0.64
N GLU A 57 -7.62 16.86 0.91
CA GLU A 57 -6.62 17.36 1.85
C GLU A 57 -5.96 18.67 1.37
N SER A 58 -5.85 18.85 0.05
CA SER A 58 -5.25 20.06 -0.55
C SER A 58 -6.17 21.29 -0.54
N ALA A 59 -7.49 21.07 -0.54
CA ALA A 59 -8.49 22.12 -0.37
C ALA A 59 -8.71 22.32 1.13
N HIS A 60 -8.10 23.37 1.71
CA HIS A 60 -8.23 23.68 3.13
C HIS A 60 -9.71 23.60 3.53
N LEU A 61 -10.09 22.58 4.33
CA LEU A 61 -11.42 22.45 4.91
C LEU A 61 -11.59 23.46 6.06
N GLU A 62 -11.10 24.67 5.86
CA GLU A 62 -11.54 25.84 6.58
C GLU A 62 -13.03 26.03 6.25
N SER A 63 -13.90 25.86 7.25
CA SER A 63 -15.32 26.26 7.28
C SER A 63 -16.44 25.24 6.95
N ALA A 64 -16.17 23.96 6.71
CA ALA A 64 -17.29 23.02 6.54
C ALA A 64 -17.77 22.46 7.89
N SER A 65 -18.51 23.26 8.67
CA SER A 65 -19.26 22.77 9.85
C SER A 65 -20.28 21.67 9.47
N ASN A 66 -20.51 21.45 8.18
CA ASN A 66 -21.49 20.53 7.64
C ASN A 66 -20.81 19.37 6.90
N ARG A 67 -20.79 18.21 7.56
CA ARG A 67 -20.29 16.93 7.04
C ARG A 67 -20.90 16.52 5.70
N LYS A 68 -22.17 16.87 5.44
CA LYS A 68 -22.83 16.57 4.16
C LYS A 68 -22.21 17.33 2.99
N VAL A 69 -21.75 18.56 3.22
CA VAL A 69 -21.06 19.35 2.18
C VAL A 69 -19.70 18.74 1.87
N VAL A 70 -18.97 18.30 2.90
CA VAL A 70 -17.68 17.59 2.73
C VAL A 70 -17.89 16.28 1.97
N TRP A 71 -18.94 15.52 2.30
CA TRP A 71 -19.31 14.30 1.57
C TRP A 71 -19.65 14.58 0.10
N SER A 72 -20.48 15.58 -0.20
CA SER A 72 -20.80 15.98 -1.58
C SER A 72 -19.54 16.32 -2.37
N ARG A 73 -18.63 17.09 -1.78
CA ARG A 73 -17.34 17.43 -2.41
C ARG A 73 -16.46 16.20 -2.61
N LEU A 74 -16.42 15.27 -1.67
CA LEU A 74 -15.70 14.01 -1.84
C LEU A 74 -16.25 13.21 -3.02
N CYS A 75 -17.57 13.09 -3.12
CA CYS A 75 -18.23 12.44 -4.25
C CYS A 75 -17.94 13.15 -5.57
N GLU A 76 -18.01 14.49 -5.61
CA GLU A 76 -17.67 15.29 -6.79
C GLU A 76 -16.20 15.09 -7.22
N GLN A 77 -15.25 15.10 -6.27
CA GLN A 77 -13.85 14.83 -6.57
C GLN A 77 -13.65 13.40 -7.06
N TRP A 78 -14.32 12.42 -6.45
CA TRP A 78 -14.27 11.04 -6.91
C TRP A 78 -14.84 10.87 -8.32
N ASP A 79 -16.00 11.47 -8.61
CA ASP A 79 -16.60 11.47 -9.94
C ASP A 79 -15.66 12.12 -10.96
N TYR A 80 -15.07 13.26 -10.62
CA TYR A 80 -14.06 13.93 -11.45
C TYR A 80 -12.87 13.02 -11.74
N GLN A 81 -12.28 12.38 -10.72
CA GLN A 81 -11.14 11.47 -10.90
C GLN A 81 -11.51 10.23 -11.70
N ARG A 82 -12.72 9.69 -11.52
CA ARG A 82 -13.23 8.58 -12.31
C ARG A 82 -13.39 8.94 -13.79
N GLU A 83 -13.80 10.18 -14.09
CA GLU A 83 -14.04 10.66 -15.45
C GLU A 83 -12.76 11.16 -16.16
N HIS A 84 -11.86 11.82 -15.42
CA HIS A 84 -10.70 12.53 -15.96
C HIS A 84 -9.36 11.89 -15.62
N GLY A 85 -9.33 10.92 -14.70
CA GLY A 85 -8.12 10.18 -14.37
C GLY A 85 -7.65 9.25 -15.49
N ASP A 86 -6.65 8.44 -15.17
CA ASP A 86 -6.03 7.45 -16.10
C ASP A 86 -7.05 6.47 -16.71
N TYR A 87 -8.30 6.43 -16.23
CA TYR A 87 -9.42 5.65 -16.76
C TYR A 87 -9.65 5.83 -18.26
N THR A 88 -9.52 7.05 -18.79
CA THR A 88 -9.75 7.30 -20.23
C THR A 88 -8.69 6.60 -21.07
N ALA A 89 -7.42 6.78 -20.70
CA ALA A 89 -6.26 6.19 -21.36
C ALA A 89 -6.13 4.68 -21.13
N LEU A 90 -6.70 4.15 -20.05
CA LEU A 90 -6.68 2.73 -19.69
C LEU A 90 -8.06 2.06 -19.85
N SER A 91 -9.00 2.68 -20.56
CA SER A 91 -10.34 2.11 -20.81
C SER A 91 -10.25 0.84 -21.67
N PRO A 92 -11.24 -0.08 -21.62
CA PRO A 92 -11.19 -1.33 -22.38
C PRO A 92 -11.11 -1.06 -23.88
N ALA A 93 -11.76 0.02 -24.34
CA ALA A 93 -11.73 0.45 -25.74
C ALA A 93 -10.33 0.89 -26.17
N VAL A 94 -9.64 1.68 -25.34
CA VAL A 94 -8.27 2.13 -25.62
C VAL A 94 -7.27 0.98 -25.50
N LEU A 95 -7.41 0.09 -24.51
CA LEU A 95 -6.57 -1.09 -24.40
C LEU A 95 -6.72 -2.01 -25.62
N ARG A 96 -7.96 -2.23 -26.09
CA ARG A 96 -8.22 -3.00 -27.31
C ARG A 96 -7.64 -2.35 -28.56
N SER A 97 -7.70 -1.01 -28.67
CA SER A 97 -7.11 -0.31 -29.82
C SER A 97 -5.57 -0.41 -29.84
N GLN A 98 -4.94 -0.71 -28.70
CA GLN A 98 -3.51 -1.03 -28.58
C GLN A 98 -3.19 -2.52 -28.86
N GLY A 99 -4.17 -3.33 -29.26
CA GLY A 99 -3.98 -4.75 -29.59
C GLY A 99 -4.03 -5.70 -28.39
N ILE A 100 -4.50 -5.24 -27.22
CA ILE A 100 -4.69 -6.08 -26.03
C ILE A 100 -6.08 -6.74 -26.12
N ASP A 101 -6.15 -8.06 -25.95
CA ASP A 101 -7.43 -8.76 -25.84
C ASP A 101 -7.99 -8.59 -24.43
N VAL A 102 -8.92 -7.65 -24.27
CA VAL A 102 -9.58 -7.36 -22.98
C VAL A 102 -10.82 -8.21 -22.80
N ILE A 103 -10.71 -9.15 -21.84
CA ILE A 103 -11.69 -10.17 -21.50
C ILE A 103 -12.35 -9.80 -20.17
N ARG A 104 -13.68 -9.66 -20.18
CA ARG A 104 -14.47 -9.28 -18.99
C ARG A 104 -15.33 -10.41 -18.44
N GLU A 105 -14.98 -11.64 -18.81
CA GLU A 105 -15.64 -12.85 -18.37
C GLU A 105 -14.85 -13.48 -17.22
N PRO A 106 -15.52 -14.07 -16.21
CA PRO A 106 -14.85 -14.89 -15.21
C PRO A 106 -14.13 -16.08 -15.87
N THR A 107 -12.97 -16.46 -15.33
CA THR A 107 -12.16 -17.53 -15.88
C THR A 107 -11.72 -18.51 -14.79
N ARG A 108 -11.32 -19.72 -15.21
CA ARG A 108 -10.75 -20.74 -14.32
C ARG A 108 -9.60 -21.47 -14.99
N PHE A 109 -8.54 -21.77 -14.24
CA PHE A 109 -7.46 -22.64 -14.67
C PHE A 109 -7.90 -24.11 -14.77
N THR A 110 -7.44 -24.78 -15.82
CA THR A 110 -7.47 -26.24 -15.97
C THR A 110 -6.14 -26.85 -15.47
N PRO A 111 -6.06 -28.17 -15.21
CA PRO A 111 -4.82 -28.84 -14.83
C PRO A 111 -3.66 -28.59 -15.81
N GLU A 112 -3.97 -28.43 -17.10
CA GLU A 112 -3.01 -28.20 -18.19
C GLU A 112 -2.55 -26.74 -18.30
N GLN A 113 -2.90 -25.90 -17.32
CA GLN A 113 -2.58 -24.47 -17.28
C GLN A 113 -3.18 -23.71 -18.46
N CYS A 114 -4.41 -24.07 -18.84
CA CYS A 114 -5.25 -23.29 -19.76
C CYS A 114 -6.30 -22.53 -18.95
N LEU A 115 -6.70 -21.36 -19.41
CA LEU A 115 -7.84 -20.64 -18.86
C LEU A 115 -9.09 -21.03 -19.64
N THR A 116 -10.10 -21.52 -18.92
CA THR A 116 -11.44 -21.79 -19.46
C THR A 116 -12.33 -20.60 -19.17
N LEU A 117 -12.95 -20.09 -20.24
CA LEU A 117 -14.00 -19.07 -20.26
C LEU A 117 -15.31 -19.73 -20.65
N GLU A 118 -16.41 -18.97 -20.66
CA GLU A 118 -17.74 -19.51 -20.96
C GLU A 118 -17.80 -20.15 -22.36
N HIS A 119 -17.15 -19.54 -23.35
CA HIS A 119 -17.27 -19.94 -24.75
C HIS A 119 -15.94 -20.32 -25.42
N ARG A 120 -14.82 -20.26 -24.69
CA ARG A 120 -13.50 -20.61 -25.25
C ARG A 120 -12.52 -21.05 -24.18
N GLN A 121 -11.47 -21.73 -24.60
CA GLN A 121 -10.25 -21.89 -23.80
C GLN A 121 -9.17 -20.99 -24.39
N LEU A 122 -8.29 -20.49 -23.53
CA LEU A 122 -7.10 -19.76 -23.95
C LEU A 122 -5.86 -20.27 -23.22
N LYS A 123 -4.74 -20.31 -23.92
CA LYS A 123 -3.45 -20.71 -23.36
C LYS A 123 -2.42 -19.61 -23.58
N ALA A 124 -1.77 -19.20 -22.50
CA ALA A 124 -0.66 -18.25 -22.55
C ALA A 124 0.67 -18.93 -22.22
N SER A 125 1.76 -18.40 -22.77
CA SER A 125 3.11 -18.82 -22.38
C SER A 125 3.42 -18.49 -20.92
N ARG A 126 2.92 -17.36 -20.43
CA ARG A 126 3.05 -16.91 -19.03
C ARG A 126 1.75 -16.29 -18.53
N TYR A 127 1.55 -16.36 -17.22
CA TYR A 127 0.44 -15.76 -16.51
C TYR A 127 0.95 -14.81 -15.44
N LEU A 128 0.31 -13.65 -15.30
CA LEU A 128 0.58 -12.69 -14.24
C LEU A 128 -0.72 -12.42 -13.46
N LEU A 129 -0.74 -12.85 -12.20
CA LEU A 129 -1.85 -12.63 -11.27
C LEU A 129 -1.61 -11.31 -10.52
N THR A 130 -2.43 -10.30 -10.78
CA THR A 130 -2.31 -8.98 -10.17
C THR A 130 -3.53 -8.65 -9.30
N ASP A 131 -3.50 -7.52 -8.62
CA ASP A 131 -4.65 -7.00 -7.93
C ASP A 131 -5.88 -6.80 -8.86
N GLY A 132 -7.08 -6.89 -8.29
CA GLY A 132 -8.31 -6.47 -8.97
C GLY A 132 -9.02 -7.53 -9.79
N TYR A 133 -8.74 -8.81 -9.52
CA TYR A 133 -9.53 -9.89 -10.10
C TYR A 133 -10.93 -9.98 -9.47
N GLY A 134 -11.06 -9.66 -8.18
CA GLY A 134 -12.34 -9.59 -7.48
C GLY A 134 -12.17 -9.20 -6.01
N PRO A 135 -13.27 -8.85 -5.31
CA PRO A 135 -13.22 -8.64 -3.87
C PRO A 135 -12.95 -9.98 -3.18
N GLY A 136 -11.86 -10.07 -2.44
CA GLY A 136 -11.69 -11.15 -1.48
C GLY A 136 -12.74 -10.95 -0.39
N ILE A 137 -13.56 -11.96 -0.13
CA ILE A 137 -14.50 -11.89 0.98
C ILE A 137 -13.84 -12.61 2.16
N PRO A 138 -13.47 -11.92 3.25
CA PRO A 138 -13.00 -12.59 4.45
C PRO A 138 -14.20 -13.31 5.09
N THR A 139 -14.43 -14.57 4.68
CA THR A 139 -15.60 -15.37 5.06
C THR A 139 -15.77 -15.48 6.57
N SER A 140 -14.68 -15.38 7.34
CA SER A 140 -14.65 -15.52 8.80
C SER A 140 -15.19 -14.30 9.58
N VAL A 141 -15.07 -13.08 9.05
CA VAL A 141 -15.61 -11.85 9.71
C VAL A 141 -17.02 -11.54 9.20
N VAL A 142 -17.33 -12.00 7.98
CA VAL A 142 -18.59 -11.74 7.29
C VAL A 142 -19.75 -12.62 7.80
N SER A 143 -19.47 -13.80 8.35
CA SER A 143 -20.53 -14.70 8.85
C SER A 143 -21.22 -14.20 10.13
N SER A 144 -20.54 -13.37 10.94
CA SER A 144 -21.03 -12.94 12.27
C SER A 144 -21.96 -11.72 12.29
N LEU A 145 -22.07 -10.97 11.20
CA LEU A 145 -22.59 -9.58 11.22
C LEU A 145 -24.08 -9.40 10.87
N GLY A 146 -24.87 -10.47 10.73
CA GLY A 146 -26.31 -10.39 10.41
C GLY A 146 -26.65 -9.55 9.17
N SER A 147 -27.90 -9.07 9.04
CA SER A 147 -28.43 -8.32 7.89
C SER A 147 -28.22 -6.79 7.94
N LYS A 148 -27.40 -6.27 8.87
CA LYS A 148 -27.07 -4.83 8.91
C LYS A 148 -26.23 -4.45 7.70
N SER A 149 -26.46 -3.25 7.14
CA SER A 149 -25.86 -2.76 5.88
C SER A 149 -24.33 -2.84 5.90
N ARG A 150 -23.80 -3.79 5.14
CA ARG A 150 -22.37 -4.02 4.95
C ARG A 150 -21.96 -3.34 3.66
N LEU A 151 -20.90 -2.56 3.73
CA LEU A 151 -20.30 -1.94 2.56
C LEU A 151 -18.84 -2.35 2.47
N TYR A 152 -18.43 -2.80 1.30
CA TYR A 152 -17.01 -2.77 0.98
C TYR A 152 -16.60 -1.33 0.70
N CYS A 153 -15.34 -0.99 0.96
CA CYS A 153 -14.80 0.35 0.70
C CYS A 153 -15.14 0.91 -0.70
N HIS A 154 -15.15 0.06 -1.74
CA HIS A 154 -15.50 0.48 -3.10
C HIS A 154 -17.00 0.85 -3.26
N GLN A 155 -17.88 0.36 -2.40
CA GLN A 155 -19.32 0.68 -2.44
C GLN A 155 -19.64 1.96 -1.67
N LEU A 156 -18.69 2.47 -0.87
CA LEU A 156 -18.94 3.61 0.00
C LEU A 156 -19.25 4.88 -0.78
N MET A 157 -18.57 5.06 -1.92
CA MET A 157 -18.78 6.20 -2.82
C MET A 157 -20.12 6.17 -3.55
N GLU A 158 -20.86 5.05 -3.51
CA GLU A 158 -22.21 4.93 -4.08
C GLU A 158 -23.29 5.49 -3.14
N LEU A 159 -22.94 5.82 -1.90
CA LEU A 159 -23.88 6.39 -0.94
C LEU A 159 -24.22 7.85 -1.29
N LYS A 160 -25.52 8.11 -1.47
CA LYS A 160 -26.04 9.47 -1.64
C LYS A 160 -25.85 10.32 -0.39
N ASP A 161 -26.16 9.74 0.77
CA ASP A 161 -26.02 10.38 2.08
C ASP A 161 -25.02 9.57 2.93
N ILE A 162 -24.05 10.26 3.52
CA ILE A 162 -23.14 9.65 4.48
C ILE A 162 -23.88 9.39 5.81
N PRO A 163 -23.78 8.20 6.41
CA PRO A 163 -24.27 7.94 7.77
C PRO A 163 -23.56 8.81 8.82
N GLU A 164 -24.21 9.02 9.96
CA GLU A 164 -23.61 9.78 11.06
C GLU A 164 -22.49 9.00 11.76
N GLN A 165 -22.59 7.67 11.82
CA GLN A 165 -21.65 6.77 12.51
C GLN A 165 -21.22 5.62 11.61
N ILE A 166 -19.90 5.40 11.49
CA ILE A 166 -19.32 4.34 10.64
C ILE A 166 -18.28 3.53 11.40
N ALA A 167 -18.40 2.21 11.33
CA ALA A 167 -17.37 1.28 11.73
C ALA A 167 -16.45 0.98 10.54
N VAL A 168 -15.14 1.19 10.67
CA VAL A 168 -14.14 0.70 9.71
C VAL A 168 -13.46 -0.51 10.32
N VAL A 169 -13.53 -1.66 9.65
CA VAL A 169 -12.89 -2.90 10.11
C VAL A 169 -11.61 -3.13 9.33
N GLY A 170 -10.49 -3.18 10.07
CA GLY A 170 -9.16 -3.47 9.54
C GLY A 170 -8.04 -2.83 10.36
N GLN A 171 -6.80 -3.22 10.07
CA GLN A 171 -5.59 -2.76 10.79
C GLN A 171 -4.50 -2.21 9.89
N GLY A 172 -4.55 -2.49 8.58
CA GLY A 172 -3.52 -2.09 7.61
C GLY A 172 -3.70 -0.66 7.10
N ALA A 173 -2.83 -0.24 6.19
CA ALA A 173 -2.82 1.11 5.62
C ALA A 173 -4.20 1.53 5.09
N THR A 174 -4.85 0.69 4.29
CA THR A 174 -6.17 0.99 3.71
C THR A 174 -7.24 1.26 4.77
N ALA A 175 -7.26 0.50 5.87
CA ALA A 175 -8.20 0.74 6.97
C ALA A 175 -7.98 2.09 7.65
N VAL A 176 -6.71 2.47 7.84
CA VAL A 176 -6.33 3.75 8.42
C VAL A 176 -6.69 4.92 7.49
N GLU A 177 -6.39 4.81 6.19
CA GLU A 177 -6.74 5.83 5.19
C GLU A 177 -8.25 6.07 5.14
N TRP A 178 -9.05 4.99 5.15
CA TRP A 178 -10.52 5.09 5.18
C TRP A 178 -11.05 5.64 6.50
N ALA A 179 -10.50 5.23 7.64
CA ALA A 179 -10.92 5.78 8.93
C ALA A 179 -10.62 7.28 9.03
N TYR A 180 -9.45 7.70 8.53
CA TYR A 180 -9.08 9.10 8.42
C TYR A 180 -10.03 9.86 7.49
N ALA A 181 -10.21 9.40 6.26
CA ALA A 181 -11.12 9.96 5.27
C ALA A 181 -12.53 10.20 5.83
N LEU A 182 -13.08 9.16 6.44
CA LEU A 182 -14.44 9.17 6.96
C LEU A 182 -14.58 10.04 8.20
N SER A 183 -13.51 10.30 8.94
CA SER A 183 -13.57 11.15 10.15
C SER A 183 -13.98 12.59 9.84
N TRP A 184 -13.77 13.04 8.61
CA TRP A 184 -14.20 14.36 8.14
C TRP A 184 -15.71 14.44 7.86
N VAL A 185 -16.37 13.31 7.63
CA VAL A 185 -17.77 13.22 7.17
C VAL A 185 -18.68 12.42 8.11
N ALA A 186 -18.13 11.69 9.08
CA ALA A 186 -18.85 10.84 10.03
C ALA A 186 -18.08 10.67 11.34
N TYR A 187 -18.76 10.20 12.39
CA TYR A 187 -18.10 9.67 13.58
C TYR A 187 -17.58 8.26 13.28
N VAL A 188 -16.27 8.05 13.43
CA VAL A 188 -15.62 6.81 13.00
C VAL A 188 -15.18 5.96 14.19
N THR A 189 -15.53 4.69 14.15
CA THR A 189 -14.92 3.65 14.98
C THR A 189 -13.99 2.78 14.12
N LEU A 190 -12.69 2.84 14.34
CA LEU A 190 -11.71 1.94 13.71
C LEU A 190 -11.50 0.70 14.56
N ILE A 191 -11.80 -0.47 14.00
CA ILE A 191 -11.77 -1.75 14.68
C ILE A 191 -10.61 -2.58 14.13
N SER A 192 -9.60 -2.78 14.96
CA SER A 192 -8.43 -3.61 14.64
C SER A 192 -8.59 -5.01 15.23
N PRO A 193 -8.54 -6.07 14.40
CA PRO A 193 -8.50 -7.46 14.89
C PRO A 193 -7.13 -7.88 15.44
N SER A 194 -6.15 -6.96 15.46
CA SER A 194 -4.83 -7.18 16.07
C SER A 194 -4.50 -6.12 17.09
N LYS A 195 -3.50 -6.43 17.92
CA LYS A 195 -3.02 -5.58 19.02
C LYS A 195 -2.49 -4.20 18.62
N ARG A 196 -2.27 -3.92 17.32
CA ARG A 196 -1.69 -2.67 16.83
C ARG A 196 -2.25 -2.29 15.47
N LEU A 197 -2.34 -0.99 15.20
CA LEU A 197 -2.57 -0.47 13.85
C LEU A 197 -1.25 -0.45 13.07
N LEU A 198 -1.35 -0.53 11.75
CA LEU A 198 -0.22 -0.48 10.82
C LEU A 198 0.90 -1.47 11.19
N PRO A 199 0.60 -2.78 11.36
CA PRO A 199 1.56 -3.75 11.89
C PRO A 199 2.82 -3.92 11.02
N ALA A 200 2.74 -3.56 9.73
CA ALA A 200 3.88 -3.56 8.82
C ALA A 200 4.86 -2.40 9.10
N GLU A 201 4.38 -1.27 9.62
CA GLU A 201 5.16 -0.03 9.79
C GLU A 201 6.10 -0.07 10.99
N ASP A 202 7.03 0.89 11.04
CA ASP A 202 7.91 1.07 12.19
C ASP A 202 7.10 1.44 13.45
N GLN A 203 7.55 0.98 14.62
CA GLN A 203 6.79 1.14 15.86
C GLN A 203 6.55 2.60 16.24
N ASP A 204 7.48 3.51 15.92
CA ASP A 204 7.28 4.93 16.21
C ASP A 204 6.20 5.54 15.31
N ILE A 205 6.14 5.13 14.03
CA ILE A 205 5.05 5.49 13.11
C ILE A 205 3.72 4.96 13.66
N GLN A 206 3.65 3.68 14.06
CA GLN A 206 2.42 3.09 14.63
C GLN A 206 1.88 3.92 15.80
N ARG A 207 2.74 4.33 16.74
CA ARG A 207 2.34 5.13 17.91
C ARG A 207 1.88 6.53 17.51
N LEU A 208 2.62 7.21 16.63
CA LEU A 208 2.29 8.55 16.16
C LEU A 208 0.96 8.56 15.39
N SER A 209 0.74 7.57 14.53
CA SER A 209 -0.50 7.37 13.79
C SER A 209 -1.68 7.13 14.72
N GLU A 210 -1.54 6.26 15.72
CA GLU A 210 -2.62 6.02 16.69
C GLU A 210 -3.00 7.29 17.45
N ALA A 211 -2.00 8.05 17.93
CA ALA A 211 -2.22 9.31 18.63
C ALA A 211 -2.93 10.34 17.72
N GLN A 212 -2.50 10.45 16.47
CA GLN A 212 -3.09 11.34 15.48
C GLN A 212 -4.55 10.98 15.19
N LEU A 213 -4.85 9.69 14.95
CA LEU A 213 -6.22 9.24 14.70
C LEU A 213 -7.13 9.51 15.91
N ARG A 214 -6.67 9.24 17.14
CA ARG A 214 -7.46 9.53 18.36
C ARG A 214 -7.75 11.01 18.53
N SER A 215 -6.78 11.87 18.23
CA SER A 215 -6.96 13.32 18.32
C SER A 215 -7.91 13.90 17.27
N LEU A 216 -8.14 13.18 16.17
CA LEU A 216 -9.18 13.46 15.18
C LEU A 216 -10.58 13.00 15.65
N GLY A 217 -10.70 12.46 16.87
CA GLY A 217 -11.96 11.94 17.41
C GLY A 217 -12.30 10.53 16.91
N ILE A 218 -11.38 9.85 16.22
CA ILE A 218 -11.59 8.47 15.77
C ILE A 218 -11.48 7.54 16.99
N LYS A 219 -12.55 6.78 17.24
CA LYS A 219 -12.57 5.77 18.30
C LYS A 219 -11.83 4.53 17.82
N ILE A 220 -10.71 4.18 18.44
CA ILE A 220 -9.94 2.99 18.08
C ILE A 220 -10.25 1.87 19.06
N LEU A 221 -10.75 0.76 18.53
CA LEU A 221 -11.05 -0.47 19.27
C LEU A 221 -10.09 -1.57 18.82
N ILE A 222 -9.26 -2.01 19.76
CA ILE A 222 -8.37 -3.15 19.59
C ILE A 222 -9.08 -4.35 20.22
N SER A 223 -9.44 -5.34 19.41
CA SER A 223 -10.10 -6.55 19.91
C SER A 223 -9.38 -7.78 19.40
N ASP A 224 -8.80 -8.56 20.33
CA ASP A 224 -8.18 -9.86 20.03
C ASP A 224 -9.23 -10.93 19.65
N SER A 225 -10.52 -10.66 19.91
CA SER A 225 -11.63 -11.52 19.53
C SER A 225 -12.81 -10.68 19.06
N LEU A 226 -12.92 -10.47 17.74
CA LEU A 226 -14.20 -10.13 17.14
C LEU A 226 -15.09 -11.38 17.22
N ALA A 227 -15.56 -11.71 18.43
CA ALA A 227 -16.53 -12.76 18.63
C ALA A 227 -17.81 -12.39 17.89
N SER A 228 -18.48 -13.38 17.31
CA SER A 228 -19.65 -13.19 16.46
C SER A 228 -20.77 -12.37 17.13
N ASP A 229 -20.82 -12.43 18.46
CA ASP A 229 -21.85 -11.81 19.28
C ASP A 229 -21.62 -10.31 19.54
N SER A 230 -20.49 -9.76 19.06
CA SER A 230 -20.20 -8.31 19.16
C SER A 230 -21.09 -7.47 18.23
N PHE A 231 -21.83 -8.11 17.32
CA PHE A 231 -22.47 -7.49 16.18
C PHE A 231 -24.02 -7.52 16.18
N ALA A 232 -24.64 -8.22 17.15
CA ALA A 232 -26.09 -8.44 17.20
C ALA A 232 -26.78 -7.79 18.43
N GLY A 233 -27.86 -7.04 18.19
CA GLY A 233 -28.93 -6.78 19.18
C GLY A 233 -28.72 -5.68 20.24
N ASP A 234 -29.85 -5.15 20.74
CA ASP A 234 -29.95 -4.04 21.69
C ASP A 234 -29.83 -4.50 23.16
N ARG A 235 -29.02 -3.77 23.94
CA ARG A 235 -28.71 -3.85 25.40
C ARG A 235 -27.99 -5.11 25.96
N ASP A 236 -26.93 -4.88 26.76
CA ASP A 236 -26.91 -5.05 28.23
C ASP A 236 -25.64 -4.42 28.85
N THR A 237 -25.72 -3.96 30.10
CA THR A 237 -24.83 -2.98 30.77
C THR A 237 -23.81 -3.56 31.76
N GLU A 238 -23.44 -4.85 31.70
CA GLU A 238 -22.58 -5.45 32.74
C GLU A 238 -21.29 -6.16 32.28
N ASN A 239 -21.07 -6.37 30.98
CA ASN A 239 -19.81 -6.96 30.49
C ASN A 239 -19.09 -6.00 29.54
N GLN A 240 -17.80 -5.76 29.80
CA GLN A 240 -16.90 -4.80 29.13
C GLN A 240 -16.62 -5.07 27.62
N THR A 241 -17.53 -5.73 26.90
CA THR A 241 -17.53 -5.79 25.45
C THR A 241 -18.29 -4.57 24.92
N ALA A 242 -17.55 -3.55 24.48
CA ALA A 242 -18.13 -2.39 23.80
C ALA A 242 -18.89 -2.84 22.54
N ARG A 243 -20.22 -2.93 22.61
CA ARG A 243 -21.07 -3.15 21.42
C ARG A 243 -21.10 -1.87 20.59
N ILE A 244 -20.83 -2.00 19.30
CA ILE A 244 -20.65 -0.87 18.37
C ILE A 244 -21.99 -0.60 17.69
N LYS A 245 -22.56 0.59 17.92
CA LYS A 245 -23.84 1.03 17.36
C LYS A 245 -23.64 1.91 16.12
N ASP A 246 -22.81 1.45 15.18
CA ASP A 246 -22.56 2.19 13.95
C ASP A 246 -23.63 1.84 12.89
N GLU A 247 -24.05 2.85 12.13
CA GLU A 247 -25.13 2.76 11.13
C GLU A 247 -24.69 2.00 9.87
N GLN A 248 -23.38 2.04 9.58
CA GLN A 248 -22.75 1.33 8.46
C GLN A 248 -21.45 0.67 8.90
N TRP A 249 -21.20 -0.50 8.31
CA TRP A 249 -19.98 -1.27 8.53
C TRP A 249 -19.18 -1.32 7.23
N VAL A 250 -18.04 -0.65 7.24
CA VAL A 250 -17.11 -0.58 6.11
C VAL A 250 -16.01 -1.61 6.32
N PHE A 251 -15.96 -2.58 5.43
CA PHE A 251 -14.91 -3.59 5.40
C PHE A 251 -13.82 -3.15 4.43
N THR A 252 -12.58 -3.29 4.89
CA THR A 252 -11.38 -3.14 4.05
C THR A 252 -10.80 -4.53 3.78
N PRO A 253 -11.49 -5.39 3.00
CA PRO A 253 -10.89 -6.66 2.67
C PRO A 253 -9.69 -6.43 1.74
N PRO A 254 -8.75 -7.36 1.71
CA PRO A 254 -7.81 -7.43 0.62
C PRO A 254 -8.57 -7.55 -0.72
N VAL A 255 -8.19 -6.76 -1.72
CA VAL A 255 -8.80 -6.82 -3.06
C VAL A 255 -8.10 -7.90 -3.89
N TYR A 256 -8.18 -9.15 -3.43
CA TYR A 256 -7.81 -10.34 -4.21
C TYR A 256 -8.94 -11.37 -4.14
N GLY A 257 -9.35 -11.93 -5.28
CA GLY A 257 -10.49 -12.84 -5.38
C GLY A 257 -10.14 -14.11 -6.14
N TRP A 258 -9.11 -14.83 -5.69
CA TRP A 258 -8.54 -15.98 -6.40
C TRP A 258 -9.22 -17.31 -6.09
N GLU A 259 -10.18 -17.33 -5.17
CA GLU A 259 -10.81 -18.54 -4.64
C GLU A 259 -11.48 -19.38 -5.73
N ASN A 260 -11.98 -18.72 -6.79
CA ASN A 260 -12.70 -19.37 -7.87
C ASN A 260 -11.84 -19.57 -9.14
N LEU A 261 -10.54 -19.25 -9.08
CA LEU A 261 -9.65 -19.40 -10.24
C LEU A 261 -9.21 -20.82 -10.53
N GLY A 262 -9.52 -21.81 -9.68
CA GLY A 262 -9.08 -23.17 -9.92
C GLY A 262 -7.58 -23.37 -9.70
N LEU A 263 -6.95 -22.58 -8.82
CA LEU A 263 -5.52 -22.64 -8.58
C LEU A 263 -5.11 -23.75 -7.58
N GLU A 264 -6.06 -24.54 -7.07
CA GLU A 264 -5.80 -25.58 -6.08
C GLU A 264 -4.86 -26.65 -6.63
N GLN A 265 -4.98 -26.94 -7.92
CA GLN A 265 -4.13 -27.90 -8.62
C GLN A 265 -2.72 -27.35 -8.91
N LEU A 266 -2.48 -26.07 -8.62
CA LEU A 266 -1.22 -25.35 -8.78
C LEU A 266 -0.54 -25.07 -7.43
N ASP A 267 -0.93 -25.78 -6.36
CA ASP A 267 -0.51 -25.58 -4.97
C ASP A 267 -0.87 -24.18 -4.40
N VAL A 268 -1.80 -23.44 -5.01
CA VAL A 268 -2.27 -22.16 -4.47
C VAL A 268 -3.62 -22.38 -3.82
N LEU A 269 -3.64 -22.35 -2.48
CA LEU A 269 -4.86 -22.55 -1.72
C LEU A 269 -5.81 -21.33 -1.84
N PRO A 270 -7.14 -21.56 -1.95
CA PRO A 270 -8.12 -20.49 -1.91
C PRO A 270 -8.03 -19.67 -0.63
N GLY A 271 -8.15 -18.35 -0.73
CA GLY A 271 -8.14 -17.42 0.41
C GLY A 271 -6.77 -17.24 1.07
N VAL A 272 -5.72 -17.90 0.57
CA VAL A 272 -4.35 -17.75 1.05
C VAL A 272 -3.56 -16.89 0.06
N PRO A 273 -2.71 -15.97 0.55
CA PRO A 273 -1.75 -15.26 -0.28
C PRO A 273 -0.91 -16.18 -1.17
N ILE A 274 -0.64 -15.75 -2.40
CA ILE A 274 0.16 -16.51 -3.36
C ILE A 274 1.63 -16.43 -2.96
N ALA A 275 2.21 -17.58 -2.60
CA ALA A 275 3.63 -17.66 -2.31
C ALA A 275 4.47 -17.54 -3.60
N VAL A 276 5.44 -16.63 -3.58
CA VAL A 276 6.36 -16.40 -4.69
C VAL A 276 7.82 -16.39 -4.24
N ASN A 277 8.72 -16.68 -5.17
CA ASN A 277 10.16 -16.45 -4.96
C ASN A 277 10.53 -14.97 -5.16
N GLN A 278 11.82 -14.64 -5.01
CA GLN A 278 12.33 -13.28 -5.21
C GLN A 278 12.10 -12.70 -6.63
N HIS A 279 11.77 -13.52 -7.62
CA HIS A 279 11.44 -13.09 -8.98
C HIS A 279 9.93 -12.91 -9.20
N LEU A 280 9.14 -12.98 -8.11
CA LEU A 280 7.69 -12.89 -8.11
C LEU A 280 7.01 -14.03 -8.87
N GLN A 281 7.68 -15.17 -8.95
CA GLN A 281 7.17 -16.36 -9.59
C GLN A 281 6.68 -17.36 -8.54
N THR A 282 5.55 -18.00 -8.83
CA THR A 282 5.00 -19.04 -7.97
C THR A 282 5.76 -20.36 -8.14
N ARG A 283 5.33 -21.41 -7.43
CA ARG A 283 5.82 -22.78 -7.65
C ARG A 283 5.58 -23.26 -9.09
N CYS A 284 4.51 -22.78 -9.72
CA CYS A 284 4.27 -22.99 -11.14
C CYS A 284 5.14 -22.02 -11.97
N SER A 285 6.07 -22.58 -12.75
CA SER A 285 7.04 -21.77 -13.50
C SER A 285 6.41 -20.81 -14.54
N ALA A 286 5.18 -21.07 -14.98
CA ALA A 286 4.47 -20.21 -15.90
C ALA A 286 3.74 -19.04 -15.22
N ILE A 287 3.56 -19.07 -13.90
CA ILE A 287 2.69 -18.15 -13.17
C ILE A 287 3.51 -17.23 -12.26
N TYR A 288 3.22 -15.95 -12.36
CA TYR A 288 3.79 -14.87 -11.55
C TYR A 288 2.67 -14.16 -10.80
N ALA A 289 2.99 -13.50 -9.70
CA ALA A 289 2.02 -12.78 -8.89
C ALA A 289 2.58 -11.47 -8.34
N SER A 290 1.75 -10.43 -8.23
CA SER A 290 2.10 -9.12 -7.67
C SER A 290 0.93 -8.46 -6.95
N GLY A 291 1.21 -7.43 -6.17
CA GLY A 291 0.22 -6.62 -5.47
C GLY A 291 -0.51 -7.37 -4.38
N SER A 292 -1.81 -7.10 -4.24
CA SER A 292 -2.67 -7.70 -3.21
C SER A 292 -2.60 -9.23 -3.15
N SER A 293 -2.34 -9.89 -4.29
CA SER A 293 -2.21 -11.35 -4.38
C SER A 293 -1.15 -11.95 -3.44
N LEU A 294 -0.15 -11.16 -3.02
CA LEU A 294 0.94 -11.60 -2.17
C LEU A 294 0.63 -11.51 -0.66
N GLY A 295 -0.53 -10.97 -0.27
CA GLY A 295 -0.98 -10.89 1.13
C GLY A 295 -0.22 -9.94 2.04
N GLY A 296 0.71 -9.15 1.47
CA GLY A 296 1.39 -8.05 2.15
C GLY A 296 0.58 -6.75 2.12
N GLU A 297 1.26 -5.63 2.39
CA GLU A 297 0.65 -4.30 2.23
C GLU A 297 0.33 -4.05 0.75
N ASN A 298 -0.95 -3.83 0.45
CA ASN A 298 -1.40 -3.53 -0.91
C ASN A 298 -1.36 -2.02 -1.15
N ARG A 299 -0.19 -1.51 -1.51
CA ARG A 299 0.02 -0.09 -1.80
C ARG A 299 0.26 0.15 -3.28
N PRO A 300 -0.29 1.20 -3.89
CA PRO A 300 -0.13 1.44 -5.32
C PRO A 300 1.33 1.51 -5.78
N GLU A 301 2.22 2.15 -5.02
CA GLU A 301 3.65 2.22 -5.34
C GLU A 301 4.31 0.84 -5.25
N LEU A 302 3.96 0.06 -4.22
CA LEU A 302 4.52 -1.27 -4.02
C LEU A 302 4.03 -2.24 -5.11
N THR A 303 2.73 -2.26 -5.38
CA THR A 303 2.13 -3.04 -6.46
C THR A 303 2.75 -2.67 -7.80
N ARG A 304 3.05 -1.40 -8.07
CA ARG A 304 3.72 -0.98 -9.31
C ARG A 304 5.15 -1.51 -9.39
N GLN A 305 5.92 -1.47 -8.30
CA GLN A 305 7.28 -2.04 -8.23
C GLN A 305 7.25 -3.55 -8.49
N GLU A 306 6.37 -4.27 -7.81
CA GLU A 306 6.22 -5.71 -7.95
C GLU A 306 5.78 -6.08 -9.37
N THR A 307 4.75 -5.40 -9.88
CA THR A 307 4.20 -5.67 -11.22
C THR A 307 5.25 -5.40 -12.30
N ALA A 308 6.05 -4.35 -12.18
CA ALA A 308 7.13 -4.08 -13.14
C ALA A 308 8.20 -5.19 -13.17
N ILE A 309 8.57 -5.72 -11.99
CA ILE A 309 9.54 -6.83 -11.89
C ILE A 309 8.92 -8.12 -12.43
N ALA A 310 7.69 -8.45 -12.03
CA ALA A 310 6.99 -9.64 -12.47
C ALA A 310 6.78 -9.62 -13.99
N LEU A 311 6.37 -8.48 -14.56
CA LEU A 311 6.22 -8.27 -15.99
C LEU A 311 7.54 -8.44 -16.76
N GLY A 312 8.63 -7.84 -16.26
CA GLY A 312 9.94 -8.04 -16.87
C GLY A 312 10.35 -9.52 -16.90
N ASN A 313 10.06 -10.23 -15.81
CA ASN A 313 10.38 -11.65 -15.67
C ASN A 313 9.47 -12.56 -16.51
N THR A 314 8.20 -12.20 -16.70
CA THR A 314 7.29 -12.96 -17.58
C THR A 314 7.70 -12.81 -19.04
N LEU A 315 8.06 -11.61 -19.48
CA LEU A 315 8.40 -11.34 -20.89
C LEU A 315 9.83 -11.76 -21.28
N PHE A 316 10.82 -11.60 -20.39
CA PHE A 316 12.24 -11.73 -20.75
C PHE A 316 13.01 -12.76 -19.90
N GLY A 317 12.29 -13.53 -19.07
CA GLY A 317 12.88 -14.45 -18.09
C GLY A 317 13.37 -13.76 -16.82
N ARG A 318 13.69 -14.56 -15.79
CA ARG A 318 14.00 -14.15 -14.40
C ARG A 318 15.27 -13.30 -14.25
N ARG A 319 15.29 -12.10 -14.83
CA ARG A 319 16.44 -11.17 -14.83
C ARG A 319 16.43 -10.21 -13.65
N SER A 320 15.26 -10.01 -13.03
CA SER A 320 15.05 -9.03 -11.97
C SER A 320 14.53 -9.69 -10.70
N SER A 321 14.91 -9.17 -9.55
CA SER A 321 14.43 -9.63 -8.24
C SER A 321 13.78 -8.48 -7.48
N MET A 322 12.71 -8.80 -6.76
CA MET A 322 12.05 -7.89 -5.82
C MET A 322 12.89 -7.80 -4.55
N HIS A 323 13.43 -6.62 -4.29
CA HIS A 323 14.19 -6.31 -3.09
C HIS A 323 13.34 -5.48 -2.15
N TYR A 324 12.59 -6.14 -1.26
CA TYR A 324 11.74 -5.46 -0.27
C TYR A 324 12.52 -4.51 0.67
N GLU A 325 13.83 -4.68 0.79
CA GLU A 325 14.74 -3.72 1.47
C GLU A 325 14.80 -2.34 0.81
N ARG A 326 14.34 -2.22 -0.44
CA ARG A 326 14.30 -0.97 -1.22
C ARG A 326 12.87 -0.60 -1.63
N ALA A 327 11.89 -1.40 -1.19
CA ALA A 327 10.50 -1.12 -1.44
C ALA A 327 10.09 0.19 -0.75
N PHE A 328 9.25 0.96 -1.43
CA PHE A 328 8.70 2.19 -0.89
C PHE A 328 7.22 2.31 -1.17
N TYR A 329 6.52 3.02 -0.29
CA TYR A 329 5.12 3.40 -0.45
C TYR A 329 4.76 4.50 0.54
N SER A 330 3.61 5.12 0.33
CA SER A 330 3.02 6.08 1.26
C SER A 330 1.72 5.57 1.86
N ILE A 331 1.31 6.17 2.99
CA ILE A 331 -0.02 6.00 3.59
C ILE A 331 -0.59 7.38 3.85
N HIS A 332 -1.82 7.63 3.43
CA HIS A 332 -2.43 8.95 3.47
C HIS A 332 -3.30 9.12 4.71
N MET A 333 -2.85 10.02 5.57
CA MET A 333 -3.56 10.46 6.76
C MET A 333 -3.21 11.92 7.02
N LEU A 334 -3.76 12.53 8.06
CA LEU A 334 -3.54 13.95 8.37
C LEU A 334 -2.05 14.39 8.30
N SER A 335 -1.14 13.53 8.74
CA SER A 335 0.26 13.64 8.35
C SER A 335 0.64 12.38 7.56
N PRO A 336 0.79 12.49 6.23
CA PRO A 336 1.08 11.34 5.40
C PRO A 336 2.35 10.62 5.85
N ILE A 337 2.35 9.30 5.74
CA ILE A 337 3.49 8.46 6.05
C ILE A 337 4.22 8.14 4.76
N GLY A 338 5.54 8.16 4.80
CA GLY A 338 6.39 7.66 3.74
C GLY A 338 7.31 6.57 4.29
N ARG A 339 7.28 5.39 3.68
CA ARG A 339 8.17 4.28 4.02
C ARG A 339 9.14 4.01 2.88
N TRP A 340 10.40 3.76 3.23
CA TRP A 340 11.39 3.15 2.36
C TRP A 340 12.20 2.10 3.14
N GLY A 341 12.25 0.86 2.66
CA GLY A 341 13.11 -0.20 3.20
C GLY A 341 12.67 -0.80 4.55
N LEU A 342 13.66 -1.20 5.36
CA LEU A 342 13.45 -2.00 6.58
C LEU A 342 13.02 -1.15 7.79
N THR A 343 12.09 -1.66 8.58
CA THR A 343 11.79 -1.12 9.92
C THR A 343 12.94 -1.38 10.88
N GLU A 344 13.00 -0.65 12.00
CA GLU A 344 13.99 -0.93 13.05
C GLU A 344 13.90 -2.38 13.52
N ARG A 345 12.69 -2.91 13.71
CA ARG A 345 12.46 -4.29 14.13
C ARG A 345 13.06 -5.28 13.12
N GLN A 346 12.71 -5.14 11.84
CA GLN A 346 13.22 -6.00 10.77
C GLN A 346 14.75 -5.90 10.65
N ALA A 347 15.30 -4.70 10.77
CA ALA A 347 16.75 -4.48 10.74
C ALA A 347 17.43 -5.14 11.94
N ARG A 348 16.89 -5.02 13.16
CA ARG A 348 17.46 -5.62 14.36
C ARG A 348 17.39 -7.14 14.33
N GLU A 349 16.29 -7.70 13.84
CA GLU A 349 16.15 -9.15 13.62
C GLU A 349 17.25 -9.69 12.69
N ARG A 350 17.65 -8.93 11.66
CA ARG A 350 18.66 -9.37 10.67
C ARG A 350 20.11 -9.02 11.02
N TYR A 351 20.35 -7.84 11.58
CA TYR A 351 21.69 -7.26 11.74
C TYR A 351 22.10 -7.10 13.21
N GLY A 352 21.18 -7.32 14.15
CA GLY A 352 21.44 -7.28 15.59
C GLY A 352 21.88 -5.92 16.10
N HIS A 353 22.93 -5.92 16.91
CA HIS A 353 23.50 -4.73 17.56
C HIS A 353 24.18 -3.76 16.59
N ARG A 354 24.39 -4.13 15.31
CA ARG A 354 24.95 -3.25 14.28
C ARG A 354 23.97 -2.17 13.81
N VAL A 355 22.69 -2.33 14.16
CA VAL A 355 21.66 -1.36 13.79
C VAL A 355 21.80 -0.10 14.63
N LYS A 356 21.85 1.04 13.96
CA LYS A 356 21.79 2.37 14.59
C LYS A 356 20.62 3.15 14.04
N ILE A 357 19.97 3.90 14.92
CA ILE A 357 18.79 4.70 14.65
C ILE A 357 19.11 6.17 14.83
N PHE A 358 18.70 6.99 13.87
CA PHE A 358 18.78 8.44 13.95
C PHE A 358 17.40 9.00 13.68
N GLN A 359 16.89 9.82 14.58
CA GLN A 359 15.52 10.31 14.45
C GLN A 359 15.34 11.71 15.01
N SER A 360 14.35 12.39 14.47
CA SER A 360 13.92 13.71 14.91
C SER A 360 12.44 13.87 14.62
N CYS A 361 11.79 14.71 15.43
CA CYS A 361 10.42 15.14 15.25
C CYS A 361 10.33 16.65 15.43
N CYS A 362 9.38 17.27 14.74
CA CYS A 362 9.00 18.65 15.01
C CYS A 362 7.51 18.87 14.71
N LEU A 363 6.92 19.84 15.38
CA LEU A 363 5.56 20.28 15.06
C LEU A 363 5.59 21.29 13.90
N PRO A 364 4.57 21.29 13.01
CA PRO A 364 4.43 22.34 12.01
C PRO A 364 4.31 23.73 12.64
N VAL A 365 4.97 24.73 12.05
CA VAL A 365 4.80 26.14 12.46
C VAL A 365 3.40 26.63 12.10
N HIS A 366 2.91 26.23 10.93
CA HIS A 366 1.55 26.45 10.47
C HIS A 366 0.90 25.08 10.27
N ALA A 367 0.16 24.64 11.28
CA ALA A 367 -0.57 23.38 11.24
C ALA A 367 -2.04 23.66 10.93
N ASP A 368 -2.58 22.98 9.91
CA ASP A 368 -4.01 22.99 9.59
C ASP A 368 -4.82 22.28 10.68
N HIS A 369 -4.17 21.40 11.44
CA HIS A 369 -4.75 20.68 12.55
C HIS A 369 -3.71 20.44 13.66
N VAL A 370 -4.11 20.58 14.93
CA VAL A 370 -3.21 20.46 16.10
C VAL A 370 -2.47 19.13 16.19
N ALA A 371 -3.03 18.10 15.56
CA ALA A 371 -2.48 16.75 15.53
C ALA A 371 -1.47 16.48 14.41
N GLN A 372 -1.24 17.46 13.52
CA GLN A 372 -0.21 17.31 12.50
C GLN A 372 1.17 17.22 13.14
N THR A 373 1.99 16.31 12.64
CA THR A 373 3.33 16.05 13.16
C THR A 373 4.29 15.75 12.03
N ASN A 374 5.54 16.19 12.19
CA ASN A 374 6.63 15.81 11.31
C ASN A 374 7.59 14.90 12.07
N PHE A 375 7.93 13.76 11.46
CA PHE A 375 8.81 12.76 12.01
C PHE A 375 9.70 12.18 10.93
N CYS A 376 10.98 11.99 11.25
CA CYS A 376 11.92 11.29 10.39
C CYS A 376 12.73 10.31 11.24
N LYS A 377 12.78 9.06 10.80
CA LYS A 377 13.63 8.01 11.36
C LYS A 377 14.45 7.34 10.27
N LEU A 378 15.77 7.31 10.47
CA LEU A 378 16.74 6.62 9.64
C LEU A 378 17.18 5.34 10.35
N VAL A 379 17.05 4.21 9.67
CA VAL A 379 17.54 2.91 10.11
C VAL A 379 18.81 2.60 9.34
N THR A 380 19.90 2.36 10.08
CA THR A 380 21.23 2.21 9.47
C THR A 380 21.97 0.99 9.99
N VAL A 381 22.84 0.43 9.15
CA VAL A 381 23.78 -0.65 9.48
C VAL A 381 25.12 -0.27 8.89
N GLU A 382 26.18 -0.26 9.72
CA GLU A 382 27.56 0.05 9.27
C GLU A 382 27.61 1.35 8.45
N ALA A 383 26.96 2.40 8.97
CA ALA A 383 26.78 3.71 8.34
C ALA A 383 26.02 3.74 7.00
N ARG A 384 25.49 2.62 6.50
CA ARG A 384 24.56 2.58 5.36
C ARG A 384 23.12 2.70 5.83
N ILE A 385 22.34 3.55 5.18
CA ILE A 385 20.90 3.65 5.42
C ILE A 385 20.20 2.49 4.70
N ILE A 386 19.44 1.72 5.46
CA ILE A 386 18.68 0.54 5.01
C ILE A 386 17.17 0.68 5.24
N GLY A 387 16.76 1.78 5.88
CA GLY A 387 15.36 2.12 6.08
C GLY A 387 15.19 3.60 6.38
N VAL A 388 14.09 4.18 5.89
CA VAL A 388 13.67 5.55 6.14
C VAL A 388 12.17 5.55 6.39
N HIS A 389 11.76 6.07 7.54
CA HIS A 389 10.36 6.14 7.97
C HIS A 389 10.03 7.59 8.26
N LEU A 390 9.11 8.15 7.48
CA LEU A 390 8.73 9.55 7.49
C LEU A 390 7.25 9.69 7.86
N MET A 391 6.91 10.76 8.55
CA MET A 391 5.54 11.24 8.74
C MET A 391 5.53 12.74 8.53
N GLY A 392 4.66 13.27 7.69
CA GLY A 392 4.59 14.68 7.34
C GLY A 392 4.17 14.90 5.89
N LYS A 393 3.80 16.14 5.56
CA LYS A 393 3.22 16.53 4.26
C LYS A 393 4.09 16.10 3.06
N GLU A 394 5.41 16.22 3.19
CA GLU A 394 6.35 15.91 2.11
C GLU A 394 6.73 14.42 2.04
N ALA A 395 6.30 13.59 3.00
CA ALA A 395 6.76 12.21 3.14
C ALA A 395 6.57 11.36 1.87
N PRO A 396 5.41 11.39 1.17
CA PRO A 396 5.20 10.59 -0.05
C PRO A 396 6.18 10.95 -1.18
N ALA A 397 6.41 12.25 -1.40
CA ALA A 397 7.32 12.73 -2.44
C ALA A 397 8.78 12.37 -2.12
N LEU A 398 9.17 12.48 -0.84
CA LEU A 398 10.50 12.12 -0.38
C LEU A 398 10.78 10.62 -0.60
N VAL A 399 9.92 9.73 -0.12
CA VAL A 399 10.17 8.28 -0.29
C VAL A 399 10.09 7.83 -1.74
N THR A 400 9.27 8.47 -2.57
CA THR A 400 9.26 8.24 -4.02
C THR A 400 10.60 8.61 -4.65
N THR A 401 11.19 9.74 -4.22
CA THR A 401 12.53 10.16 -4.69
C THR A 401 13.60 9.16 -4.27
N LEU A 402 13.54 8.63 -3.04
CA LEU A 402 14.43 7.56 -2.55
C LEU A 402 14.26 6.24 -3.29
N GLY A 403 13.01 5.91 -3.66
CA GLY A 403 12.69 4.70 -4.41
C GLY A 403 13.28 4.69 -5.81
N ASN A 404 13.29 5.85 -6.46
CA ASN A 404 13.68 6.02 -7.85
C ASN A 404 15.15 6.45 -8.06
N SER A 405 15.87 6.81 -6.99
CA SER A 405 17.25 7.30 -7.06
C SER A 405 18.19 6.52 -6.14
N PRO A 406 19.51 6.50 -6.42
CA PRO A 406 20.50 6.05 -5.44
C PRO A 406 20.32 6.79 -4.11
N THR A 407 20.35 6.05 -2.99
CA THR A 407 20.06 6.59 -1.65
C THR A 407 20.88 7.86 -1.33
N MET A 408 22.18 7.87 -1.65
CA MET A 408 23.03 9.04 -1.40
C MET A 408 22.69 10.26 -2.28
N GLN A 409 22.20 10.03 -3.49
CA GLN A 409 21.75 11.10 -4.37
C GLN A 409 20.47 11.74 -3.83
N ALA A 410 19.49 10.93 -3.43
CA ALA A 410 18.25 11.41 -2.82
C ALA A 410 18.53 12.19 -1.53
N ILE A 411 19.39 11.67 -0.66
CA ILE A 411 19.80 12.39 0.57
C ILE A 411 20.44 13.73 0.24
N SER A 412 21.33 13.78 -0.74
CA SER A 412 21.96 15.05 -1.16
C SER A 412 20.93 16.05 -1.65
N GLN A 413 19.92 15.60 -2.42
CA GLN A 413 18.82 16.46 -2.88
C GLN A 413 18.00 17.01 -1.71
N TRP A 414 17.74 16.19 -0.69
CA TRP A 414 17.00 16.64 0.50
C TRP A 414 17.78 17.67 1.32
N GLU A 415 19.09 17.51 1.42
CA GLU A 415 19.95 18.49 2.09
C GLU A 415 20.00 19.82 1.31
N MET A 416 20.01 19.76 -0.02
CA MET A 416 19.97 20.95 -0.88
C MET A 416 18.64 21.70 -0.81
N ALA A 417 17.52 21.02 -0.55
CA ALA A 417 16.22 21.65 -0.35
C ALA A 417 16.19 22.56 0.89
N GLY A 418 17.13 22.36 1.83
CA GLY A 418 17.30 23.18 3.02
C GLY A 418 16.33 22.83 4.15
N SER A 419 16.67 23.28 5.35
CA SER A 419 15.87 23.06 6.56
C SER A 419 15.03 24.30 6.87
N GLN A 420 13.71 24.18 6.75
CA GLN A 420 12.78 25.20 7.23
C GLN A 420 12.13 24.77 8.56
N PRO A 421 12.16 25.60 9.63
CA PRO A 421 11.55 25.26 10.91
C PRO A 421 10.12 24.74 10.78
N GLY A 422 9.81 23.70 11.55
CA GLY A 422 8.52 22.99 11.55
C GLY A 422 8.14 22.25 10.26
N THR A 423 8.98 22.17 9.24
CA THR A 423 8.71 21.29 8.08
C THR A 423 9.25 19.87 8.30
N LEU A 424 8.79 18.89 7.51
CA LEU A 424 9.41 17.56 7.51
C LEU A 424 10.90 17.63 7.14
N PHE A 425 11.29 18.55 6.27
CA PHE A 425 12.68 18.77 5.90
C PHE A 425 13.56 19.14 7.10
N ASN A 426 13.03 19.81 8.14
CA ASN A 426 13.78 20.06 9.37
C ASN A 426 14.07 18.75 10.12
N ALA A 427 13.05 17.92 10.36
CA ALA A 427 13.24 16.61 10.99
C ALA A 427 14.21 15.73 10.19
N VAL A 428 14.07 15.72 8.86
CA VAL A 428 14.98 14.99 7.95
C VAL A 428 16.42 15.51 8.07
N SER A 429 16.62 16.83 8.02
CA SER A 429 17.95 17.45 8.11
C SER A 429 18.62 17.15 9.45
N GLN A 430 17.87 17.19 10.55
CA GLN A 430 18.39 16.86 11.87
C GLN A 430 18.78 15.37 11.97
N SER A 431 17.94 14.46 11.48
CA SER A 431 18.25 13.02 11.47
C SER A 431 19.48 12.71 10.61
N ILE A 432 19.62 13.36 9.45
CA ILE A 432 20.82 13.22 8.59
C ILE A 432 22.07 13.78 9.28
N ALA A 433 21.97 14.93 9.95
CA ALA A 433 23.09 15.52 10.68
C ALA A 433 23.58 14.61 11.82
N GLN A 434 22.66 14.02 12.57
CA GLN A 434 22.98 13.01 13.60
C GLN A 434 23.66 11.77 13.00
N TRP A 435 23.15 11.28 11.86
CA TRP A 435 23.75 10.14 11.16
C TRP A 435 25.17 10.46 10.67
N LYS A 436 25.38 11.63 10.06
CA LYS A 436 26.69 12.06 9.57
C LYS A 436 27.70 12.22 10.71
N SER A 437 27.33 12.88 11.81
CA SER A 437 28.23 13.03 12.95
C SER A 437 28.66 11.66 13.50
N ASN A 438 27.75 10.70 13.56
CA ASN A 438 28.08 9.34 13.98
C ASN A 438 28.98 8.58 12.98
N ARG A 439 28.72 8.72 11.67
CA ARG A 439 29.54 8.12 10.61
C ARG A 439 30.98 8.64 10.65
N TRP A 440 31.18 9.91 11.00
CA TRP A 440 32.50 10.51 11.10
C TRP A 440 33.22 10.11 12.39
N ASN A 441 32.48 9.81 13.46
CA ASN A 441 33.04 9.23 14.69
C ASN A 441 33.52 7.78 14.49
N GLU A 442 32.85 6.95 13.69
CA GLU A 442 33.36 5.61 13.31
C GLU A 442 34.63 5.67 12.43
N GLY A 443 34.87 6.82 11.78
CA GLY A 443 36.11 7.10 11.05
C GLY A 443 37.34 7.31 11.93
N GLN A 444 37.21 7.21 13.27
CA GLN A 444 38.33 7.33 14.20
C GLN A 444 39.48 6.41 13.84
N TRP A 445 39.25 5.20 13.33
CA TRP A 445 40.37 4.32 12.93
C TRP A 445 41.32 4.95 11.90
N ARG A 446 40.85 5.82 11.00
CA ARG A 446 41.73 6.54 10.05
C ARG A 446 42.48 7.69 10.72
N ARG A 447 41.86 8.35 11.70
CA ARG A 447 42.54 9.33 12.56
C ARG A 447 43.54 8.64 13.47
N ASP A 448 43.16 7.58 14.16
CA ASP A 448 44.01 6.75 15.01
C ASP A 448 45.13 6.09 14.21
N TRP A 449 44.89 5.65 12.97
CA TRP A 449 45.93 5.16 12.06
C TRP A 449 46.86 6.29 11.62
N ALA A 450 46.33 7.46 11.25
CA ALA A 450 47.16 8.60 10.89
C ALA A 450 47.99 9.11 12.08
N ASP A 451 47.39 9.19 13.27
CA ASP A 451 48.04 9.59 14.52
C ASP A 451 49.09 8.55 14.93
N ASN A 452 48.81 7.24 14.82
CA ASN A 452 49.83 6.21 15.01
C ASN A 452 50.95 6.31 13.97
N TRP A 453 50.62 6.53 12.70
CA TRP A 453 51.61 6.70 11.64
C TRP A 453 52.52 7.91 11.89
N PHE A 454 51.95 9.05 12.30
CA PHE A 454 52.72 10.23 12.65
C PHE A 454 53.49 10.07 13.97
N ASN A 455 52.97 9.34 14.95
CA ASN A 455 53.69 9.05 16.20
C ASN A 455 54.87 8.10 15.96
N ILE A 456 54.72 7.07 15.13
CA ILE A 456 55.81 6.17 14.72
C ILE A 456 56.95 6.95 14.03
N ARG A 457 56.60 7.96 13.22
CA ARG A 457 57.58 8.83 12.56
C ARG A 457 58.27 9.82 13.49
N ARG A 458 57.64 10.18 14.62
CA ARG A 458 58.25 11.05 15.65
C ARG A 458 59.13 10.26 16.62
N SER A 459 58.97 8.94 16.66
CA SER A 459 59.74 8.02 17.52
C SER A 459 60.89 7.32 16.80
N MET A 460 61.07 7.53 15.49
CA MET A 460 62.31 7.26 14.74
C MET A 460 63.11 8.55 14.63
#